data_AF-A0A7J0BJE4-F1
#
_entry.id   AF-A0A7J0BJE4-F1
#
_cell.length_a   1.000
_cell.length_b   1.000
_cell.length_c   1.000
_cell.angle_alpha   90.00
_cell.angle_beta   90.00
_cell.angle_gamma   90.00
#
_symmetry.space_group_name_H-M   'P 1'
#
loop_
_entity.id
_entity.type
_entity.pdbx_description
1 polymer ?
#
loop_
_entity_poly.entity_id
_entity_poly.type
_entity_poly.pdbx_seq_one_letter_code
_entity_poly.pdbx_strand_id
1 'polypeptide(L)' 'MQKRFCTCGFMVLVDYIMNSNSFACRIFSAGLKAGHRVESCPCCGRPLDIDSLR' A
#
# COMPACT_ATOMS: atom_id res chain seq x y z
N MET A 1 -7.27 -7.52 2.22
CA MET A 1 -6.10 -6.74 2.71
C MET A 1 -4.93 -7.63 3.12
N GLN A 2 -3.82 -7.55 2.38
CA GLN A 2 -2.51 -8.16 2.65
C GLN A 2 -1.57 -7.15 3.33
N LYS A 3 -0.80 -7.58 4.33
CA LYS A 3 0.27 -6.75 4.91
C LYS A 3 1.50 -6.80 4.01
N ARG A 4 2.06 -5.63 3.71
CA ARG A 4 3.31 -5.44 2.98
C ARG A 4 4.16 -4.39 3.68
N PHE A 5 5.41 -4.28 3.30
CA PHE A 5 6.33 -3.33 3.88
C PHE A 5 6.98 -2.49 2.78
N CYS A 6 7.03 -1.18 3.03
CA CYS A 6 7.90 -0.31 2.26
C CYS A 6 9.36 -0.73 2.48
N THR A 7 10.24 -0.42 1.53
CA THR A 7 11.68 -0.72 1.64
C THR A 7 12.34 -0.05 2.85
N CYS A 8 11.74 1.01 3.41
CA CYS A 8 12.19 1.63 4.66
C CYS A 8 11.75 0.89 5.93
N GLY A 9 10.97 -0.19 5.81
CA GLY A 9 10.43 -0.97 6.93
C GLY A 9 9.04 -0.53 7.41
N PHE A 10 8.47 0.55 6.84
CA PHE A 10 7.12 0.99 7.21
C PHE A 10 6.05 0.02 6.71
N MET A 11 5.15 -0.42 7.60
CA MET A 11 4.05 -1.32 7.26
C MET A 11 2.97 -0.59 6.46
N VAL A 12 2.50 -1.24 5.39
CA VAL A 12 1.34 -0.81 4.60
C VAL A 12 0.37 -1.98 4.41
N LEU A 13 -0.88 -1.65 4.13
CA LEU A 13 -1.93 -2.63 3.83
C LEU A 13 -2.28 -2.52 2.35
N VAL A 14 -2.23 -3.63 1.62
CA VAL A 14 -2.58 -3.68 0.20
C VAL A 14 -3.90 -4.43 0.06
N ASP A 15 -4.87 -3.84 -0.62
CA ASP A 15 -6.13 -4.48 -0.96
C ASP A 15 -6.21 -4.70 -2.46
N TYR A 16 -6.35 -5.95 -2.85
CA TYR A 16 -6.49 -6.37 -4.25
C TYR A 16 -7.97 -6.50 -4.55
N ILE A 17 -8.45 -5.66 -5.46
CA ILE A 17 -9.83 -5.63 -5.90
C ILE A 17 -9.84 -6.21 -7.31
N MET A 18 -10.47 -7.37 -7.45
CA MET A 18 -10.71 -7.98 -8.74
C MET A 18 -12.13 -7.61 -9.17
N ASN A 19 -12.24 -6.74 -10.17
CA ASN A 19 -13.48 -6.51 -10.89
C ASN A 19 -13.50 -7.39 -12.14
N SER A 20 -14.69 -7.64 -12.69
CA SER A 20 -14.93 -8.56 -13.81
C SER A 20 -14.00 -8.35 -15.02
N ASN A 21 -13.48 -7.13 -15.21
CA ASN A 21 -12.56 -6.76 -16.29
C ASN A 21 -11.27 -6.05 -15.84
N SER A 22 -11.03 -5.88 -14.53
CA SER A 22 -9.83 -5.14 -14.07
C SER A 22 -9.32 -5.62 -12.72
N PHE A 23 -8.00 -5.71 -12.62
CA PHE A 23 -7.30 -5.87 -11.36
C PHE A 23 -6.86 -4.49 -10.88
N ALA A 24 -7.44 -4.05 -9.76
CA ALA A 24 -7.08 -2.80 -9.12
C ALA A 24 -6.47 -3.11 -7.76
N CYS A 25 -5.50 -2.31 -7.37
CA CYS A 25 -4.86 -2.46 -6.09
C CYS A 25 -4.89 -1.14 -5.35
N ARG A 26 -5.20 -1.18 -4.06
CA ARG A 26 -5.25 -0.01 -3.20
C ARG A 26 -4.29 -0.21 -2.05
N ILE A 27 -3.39 0.74 -1.86
CA ILE A 27 -2.41 0.71 -0.77
C ILE A 27 -2.87 1.69 0.29
N PHE A 28 -2.86 1.26 1.54
CA PHE A 28 -3.31 1.98 2.70
C PHE A 28 -2.19 2.08 3.72
N SER A 29 -2.14 3.20 4.45
CA SER A 29 -1.18 3.34 5.54
C SER A 29 -1.63 2.47 6.73
N ALA A 30 -0.70 1.79 7.39
CA ALA A 30 -1.00 1.02 8.61
C ALA A 30 -0.82 1.86 9.90
N GLY A 31 -0.47 3.14 9.79
CA GLY A 31 -0.12 4.04 10.91
C GLY A 31 -1.20 5.07 11.26
N LEU A 32 -0.77 6.30 11.65
CA LEU A 32 -1.56 7.43 12.19
C LEU A 32 -2.87 7.80 11.44
N LYS A 33 -3.07 7.32 10.21
CA LYS A 33 -4.31 7.44 9.42
C LYS A 33 -4.68 6.11 8.79
N ALA A 34 -4.77 5.06 9.61
CA ALA A 34 -5.12 3.71 9.18
C ALA A 34 -6.39 3.74 8.32
N GLY A 35 -6.32 3.17 7.11
CA GLY A 35 -7.45 3.14 6.17
C GLY A 35 -7.51 4.27 5.14
N HIS A 36 -6.63 5.28 5.19
CA HIS A 36 -6.46 6.19 4.06
C HIS A 36 -5.60 5.58 2.95
N ARG A 37 -6.09 5.68 1.71
CA ARG A 37 -5.31 5.33 0.52
C ARG A 37 -4.09 6.26 0.43
N VAL A 38 -2.93 5.67 0.24
CA VAL A 38 -1.66 6.38 0.10
C VAL A 38 -0.96 5.93 -1.16
N GLU A 39 -0.38 6.89 -1.88
CA GLU A 39 0.44 6.63 -3.07
C GLU A 39 1.94 6.76 -2.77
N SER A 40 2.28 7.35 -1.62
CA SER A 40 3.66 7.46 -1.13
C SER A 40 3.76 7.05 0.34
N CYS A 41 4.91 6.52 0.72
CA CYS A 41 5.20 6.10 2.08
C CYS A 41 5.20 7.33 3.00
N PRO A 42 4.41 7.34 4.09
CA PRO A 42 4.39 8.46 5.02
C PRO A 42 5.69 8.60 5.84
N CYS A 43 6.55 7.58 5.83
CA CYS A 43 7.82 7.58 6.56
C CYS A 43 8.99 8.08 5.72
N CYS A 44 9.15 7.59 4.48
CA CYS A 44 10.30 7.91 3.63
C CYS A 44 9.96 8.70 2.36
N GLY A 45 8.69 9.01 2.12
CA GLY A 45 8.21 9.74 0.94
C GLY A 45 8.27 8.99 -0.39
N ARG A 46 8.82 7.76 -0.41
CA ARG A 46 8.93 6.97 -1.64
C ARG A 46 7.57 6.58 -2.20
N PRO A 47 7.39 6.54 -3.52
CA PRO A 47 6.18 6.01 -4.14
C PRO A 47 5.97 4.55 -3.71
N LEU A 48 4.73 4.23 -3.34
CA LEU A 48 4.31 2.89 -2.98
C LEU A 48 3.81 2.21 -4.25
N ASP A 49 4.65 1.35 -4.80
CA ASP A 49 4.33 0.49 -5.92
C ASP A 49 4.36 -0.98 -5.47
N ILE A 50 3.43 -1.80 -5.95
CA ILE A 50 3.25 -3.17 -5.46
C ILE A 50 4.43 -4.07 -5.76
N ASP A 51 5.10 -3.85 -6.89
CA ASP A 51 6.30 -4.58 -7.27
C ASP A 51 7.50 -4.14 -6.43
N SER A 52 7.45 -2.92 -5.87
CA SER A 52 8.47 -2.38 -4.97
C SER A 52 8.26 -2.73 -3.48
N LEU A 53 7.09 -3.25 -3.11
CA LEU A 53 6.75 -3.61 -1.73
C LEU A 53 7.24 -5.02 -1.36
N ARG A 54 7.84 -5.15 -0.18
CA ARG A 54 8.26 -6.44 0.41
C ARG A 54 7.14 -7.13 1.19
#